data_AF-A0A8J3CS97-F1
#
_entry.id   AF-A0A8J3CS97-F1
#
_cell.length_a   1.000
_cell.length_b   1.000
_cell.length_c   1.000
_cell.angle_alpha   90.00
_cell.angle_beta   90.00
_cell.angle_gamma   90.00
#
_symmetry.space_group_name_H-M   'P 1'
#
loop_
_entity.id
_entity.type
_entity.pdbx_description
1 polymer ?
#
loop_
_entity_poly.entity_id
_entity_poly.type
_entity_poly.pdbx_seq_one_letter_code
_entity_poly.pdbx_strand_id
1 'polypeptide(L)'
;MKHADGSPNYLNHLQPPSDDEIWSQISDRFSDLRDYFEVMRLETRDEAVHETYPRWHDREIGFEVRSWNLIQFRKSDDHEGLERAFECGRGLIQAIHNSIKKQELSPSFFQQWGMFCECAGVVSSAYFAQGHDVVQDQQAIAGRKKSKDPQLKWYLHFKAKLSADYEHGVKEANSEILKVIAMILTGEIEPPELFSHAWFKALVSNRSFQGLSVTGSSDHELKFSSVITKNTNTKKNPRAKNLFLEKSSNGIQIPSVDLKDYY
;
A
#
# COMPACT_ATOMS: atom_id res chain seq x y z
N MET A 1 50.12 30.28 -29.90
CA MET A 1 51.50 30.59 -29.44
C MET A 1 51.65 30.02 -28.04
N LYS A 2 52.59 29.08 -27.85
CA LYS A 2 52.96 28.55 -26.53
C LYS A 2 54.10 29.41 -25.97
N HIS A 3 54.07 29.73 -24.68
CA HIS A 3 55.22 30.32 -24.00
C HIS A 3 56.34 29.27 -23.81
N ALA A 4 57.54 29.73 -23.45
CA ALA A 4 58.74 28.90 -23.31
C ALA A 4 58.63 27.82 -22.22
N ASP A 5 57.62 27.89 -21.35
CA ASP A 5 57.31 26.92 -20.30
C ASP A 5 56.23 25.90 -20.70
N GLY A 6 55.63 26.05 -21.89
CA GLY A 6 54.61 25.15 -22.41
C GLY A 6 53.24 25.24 -21.72
N SER A 7 53.02 26.19 -20.81
CA SER A 7 51.75 26.33 -20.09
C SER A 7 50.67 26.96 -20.98
N PRO A 8 49.40 26.48 -20.94
CA PRO A 8 48.31 27.05 -21.72
C PRO A 8 48.00 28.50 -21.31
N ASN A 9 47.90 29.40 -22.29
CA ASN A 9 47.73 30.85 -22.08
C ASN A 9 46.47 31.26 -21.28
N TYR A 10 45.46 30.39 -21.19
CA TYR A 10 44.24 30.66 -20.42
C TYR A 10 44.44 30.57 -18.90
N LEU A 11 45.50 29.91 -18.41
CA LEU A 11 45.77 29.77 -16.98
C LEU A 11 46.27 31.08 -16.35
N ASN A 12 46.82 32.00 -17.15
CA ASN A 12 47.34 33.29 -16.67
C ASN A 12 46.25 34.27 -16.21
N HIS A 13 44.98 34.02 -16.57
CA HIS A 13 43.84 34.83 -16.15
C HIS A 13 43.14 34.30 -14.90
N LEU A 14 43.50 33.10 -14.43
CA LEU A 14 42.96 32.50 -13.23
C LEU A 14 43.91 32.80 -12.06
N GLN A 15 43.63 33.89 -11.34
CA GLN A 15 44.28 34.08 -10.05
C GLN A 15 43.90 32.93 -9.12
N PRO A 16 44.85 32.37 -8.35
CA PRO A 16 44.50 31.37 -7.35
C PRO A 16 43.50 32.01 -6.36
N PRO A 17 42.45 31.28 -5.95
CA PRO A 17 41.50 31.79 -4.98
C PRO A 17 42.23 32.08 -3.66
N SER A 18 41.77 33.11 -2.97
CA SER A 18 42.20 33.41 -1.61
C SER A 18 41.74 32.32 -0.63
N ASP A 19 42.40 32.21 0.52
CA ASP A 19 42.03 31.25 1.56
C ASP A 19 40.57 31.42 2.01
N ASP A 20 40.11 32.67 2.16
CA ASP A 20 38.72 32.99 2.51
C ASP A 20 37.72 32.49 1.45
N GLU A 21 38.05 32.66 0.16
CA GLU A 21 37.21 32.15 -0.94
C GLU A 21 37.16 30.63 -0.95
N ILE A 22 38.29 29.95 -0.68
CA ILE A 22 38.35 28.49 -0.60
C ILE A 22 37.45 28.00 0.55
N TRP A 23 37.59 28.57 1.75
CA TRP A 23 36.81 28.14 2.90
C TRP A 23 35.33 28.47 2.78
N SER A 24 34.99 29.60 2.15
CA SER A 24 33.59 29.89 1.80
C SER A 24 33.02 28.82 0.89
N GLN A 25 33.71 28.47 -0.20
CA GLN A 25 33.25 27.44 -1.13
C GLN A 25 33.10 26.06 -0.47
N ILE A 26 34.04 25.69 0.40
CA ILE A 26 33.97 24.44 1.17
C ILE A 26 32.76 24.45 2.10
N SER A 27 32.53 25.56 2.83
CA SER A 27 31.41 25.71 3.75
C SER A 27 30.06 25.66 3.03
N ASP A 28 29.92 26.38 1.92
CA ASP A 28 28.71 26.40 1.12
C ASP A 28 28.42 25.01 0.58
N ARG A 29 29.43 24.35 -0.01
CA ARG A 29 29.29 22.99 -0.52
C ARG A 29 28.95 21.99 0.57
N PHE A 30 29.56 22.12 1.75
CA PHE A 30 29.23 21.26 2.89
C PHE A 30 27.77 21.43 3.30
N SER A 31 27.27 22.68 3.37
CA SER A 31 25.87 22.96 3.69
C SER A 31 24.93 22.30 2.69
N ASP A 32 25.17 22.47 1.38
CA ASP A 32 24.35 21.87 0.33
C ASP A 32 24.32 20.33 0.42
N LEU A 33 25.47 19.71 0.65
CA LEU A 33 25.58 18.26 0.71
C LEU A 33 25.03 17.68 2.01
N ARG A 34 25.09 18.43 3.12
CA ARG A 34 24.57 18.01 4.42
C ARG A 34 23.06 17.78 4.37
N ASP A 35 22.33 18.55 3.58
CA ASP A 35 20.87 18.41 3.47
C ASP A 35 20.45 17.03 2.93
N TYR A 36 21.29 16.38 2.10
CA TYR A 36 21.06 14.99 1.69
C TYR A 36 21.01 14.00 2.85
N PHE A 37 21.64 14.32 3.98
CA PHE A 37 21.73 13.43 5.14
C PHE A 37 20.84 13.85 6.31
N GLU A 38 20.56 15.15 6.46
CA GLU A 38 19.75 15.67 7.57
C GLU A 38 18.28 15.88 7.20
N VAL A 39 17.99 16.24 5.96
CA VAL A 39 16.63 16.61 5.51
C VAL A 39 15.97 15.48 4.73
N MET A 40 16.74 14.77 3.92
CA MET A 40 16.22 13.68 3.08
C MET A 40 15.93 12.42 3.89
N ARG A 41 14.93 11.65 3.44
CA ARG A 41 14.57 10.34 3.98
C ARG A 41 14.46 9.31 2.86
N LEU A 42 14.92 8.08 3.13
CA LEU A 42 14.66 6.94 2.26
C LEU A 42 13.22 6.45 2.43
N GLU A 43 12.50 6.29 1.33
CA GLU A 43 11.23 5.57 1.32
C GLU A 43 11.46 4.07 1.54
N THR A 44 10.63 3.45 2.36
CA THR A 44 10.69 1.99 2.54
C THR A 44 9.92 1.27 1.43
N ARG A 45 10.24 -0.01 1.23
CA ARG A 45 9.49 -0.86 0.29
C ARG A 45 8.00 -0.84 0.58
N ASP A 46 7.62 -1.00 1.84
CA ASP A 46 6.22 -1.06 2.25
C ASP A 46 5.50 0.26 1.99
N GLU A 47 6.14 1.39 2.28
CA GLU A 47 5.60 2.71 1.96
C GLU A 47 5.34 2.87 0.47
N ALA A 48 6.31 2.48 -0.37
CA ALA A 48 6.21 2.56 -1.82
C ALA A 48 5.08 1.68 -2.36
N VAL A 49 5.00 0.44 -1.88
CA VAL A 49 4.06 -0.58 -2.35
C VAL A 49 2.63 -0.31 -1.87
N HIS A 50 2.44 0.22 -0.66
CA HIS A 50 1.13 0.53 -0.09
C HIS A 50 0.70 1.99 -0.27
N GLU A 51 1.55 2.82 -0.87
CA GLU A 51 1.36 4.25 -1.07
C GLU A 51 1.13 5.05 0.24
N THR A 52 1.78 4.62 1.33
CA THR A 52 1.64 5.22 2.67
C THR A 52 2.72 6.26 2.98
N TYR A 53 3.51 6.67 1.99
CA TYR A 53 4.54 7.69 2.15
C TYR A 53 3.93 9.10 2.38
N PRO A 54 4.66 10.01 3.07
CA PRO A 54 4.22 11.38 3.25
C PRO A 54 3.98 12.10 1.92
N ARG A 55 2.83 12.78 1.83
CA ARG A 55 2.45 13.61 0.69
C ARG A 55 2.39 15.08 1.10
N TRP A 56 2.72 15.94 0.16
CA TRP A 56 2.64 17.38 0.27
C TRP A 56 1.53 17.88 -0.65
N HIS A 57 0.72 18.84 -0.20
CA HIS A 57 -0.27 19.48 -1.05
C HIS A 57 0.37 20.61 -1.85
N ASP A 58 0.54 20.41 -3.15
CA ASP A 58 1.05 21.44 -4.03
C ASP A 58 -0.07 22.41 -4.41
N ARG A 59 0.03 23.66 -3.96
CA ARG A 59 -0.98 24.70 -4.23
C ARG A 59 -1.03 25.12 -5.70
N GLU A 60 0.07 25.01 -6.43
CA GLU A 60 0.13 25.41 -7.83
C GLU A 60 -0.53 24.37 -8.73
N ILE A 61 -0.34 23.09 -8.39
CA ILE A 61 -0.84 21.97 -9.20
C ILE A 61 -2.20 21.45 -8.70
N GLY A 62 -2.58 21.76 -7.46
CA GLY A 62 -3.90 21.47 -6.89
C GLY A 62 -4.12 20.02 -6.47
N PHE A 63 -3.07 19.20 -6.38
CA PHE A 63 -3.13 17.83 -5.91
C PHE A 63 -1.95 17.45 -5.00
N GLU A 64 -2.11 16.35 -4.28
CA GLU A 64 -1.06 15.82 -3.41
C GLU A 64 0.05 15.18 -4.23
N VAL A 65 1.27 15.66 -4.01
CA VAL A 65 2.50 15.13 -4.61
C VAL A 65 3.35 14.46 -3.54
N ARG A 66 4.27 13.61 -3.98
CA ARG A 66 5.29 13.03 -3.12
C ARG A 66 6.14 14.15 -2.48
N SER A 67 6.50 13.99 -1.22
CA SER A 67 7.36 14.96 -0.55
C SER A 67 8.71 15.11 -1.27
N TRP A 68 9.16 16.35 -1.47
CA TRP A 68 10.41 16.66 -2.19
C TRP A 68 11.66 16.20 -1.45
N ASN A 69 11.57 15.91 -0.15
CA ASN A 69 12.65 15.37 0.67
C ASN A 69 12.61 13.84 0.81
N LEU A 70 11.80 13.16 0.01
CA LEU A 70 11.68 11.70 0.02
C LEU A 70 12.40 11.10 -1.18
N ILE A 71 13.45 10.32 -0.92
CA ILE A 71 14.10 9.51 -1.95
C ILE A 71 13.23 8.30 -2.22
N GLN A 72 12.83 8.13 -3.47
CA GLN A 72 11.94 7.06 -3.88
C GLN A 72 12.60 5.68 -3.76
N PHE A 73 11.84 4.72 -3.25
CA PHE A 73 12.21 3.32 -3.28
C PHE A 73 12.13 2.79 -4.72
N ARG A 74 13.22 2.17 -5.17
CA ARG A 74 13.29 1.47 -6.45
C ARG A 74 13.93 0.12 -6.21
N LYS A 75 13.27 -0.96 -6.61
CA LYS A 75 13.78 -2.33 -6.43
C LYS A 75 15.14 -2.56 -7.07
N SER A 76 15.47 -1.81 -8.12
CA SER A 76 16.75 -1.87 -8.80
C SER A 76 17.93 -1.30 -8.00
N ASP A 77 17.67 -0.55 -6.93
CA ASP A 77 18.71 0.12 -6.17
C ASP A 77 19.40 -0.83 -5.19
N ASP A 78 20.70 -0.62 -4.97
CA ASP A 78 21.43 -1.22 -3.85
C ASP A 78 21.04 -0.50 -2.55
N HIS A 79 19.95 -0.94 -1.93
CA HIS A 79 19.43 -0.35 -0.70
C HIS A 79 20.41 -0.44 0.47
N GLU A 80 21.11 -1.57 0.63
CA GLU A 80 22.12 -1.73 1.69
C GLU A 80 23.31 -0.78 1.46
N GLY A 81 23.72 -0.59 0.21
CA GLY A 81 24.71 0.43 -0.15
C GLY A 81 24.24 1.85 0.16
N LEU A 82 22.98 2.16 -0.16
CA LEU A 82 22.39 3.47 0.05
C LEU A 82 22.23 3.80 1.54
N GLU A 83 21.74 2.85 2.35
CA GLU A 83 21.64 3.00 3.81
C GLU A 83 23.02 3.20 4.45
N ARG A 84 24.03 2.40 4.05
CA ARG A 84 25.41 2.58 4.51
C ARG A 84 25.97 3.95 4.14
N ALA A 85 25.70 4.44 2.93
CA ALA A 85 26.13 5.77 2.50
C ALA A 85 25.46 6.88 3.35
N PHE A 86 24.17 6.72 3.67
CA PHE A 86 23.44 7.63 4.56
C PHE A 86 24.05 7.68 5.97
N GLU A 87 24.28 6.51 6.57
CA GLU A 87 24.85 6.41 7.91
C GLU A 87 26.28 6.94 7.97
N CYS A 88 27.11 6.58 7.00
CA CYS A 88 28.48 7.05 6.89
C CYS A 88 28.54 8.57 6.71
N GLY A 89 27.78 9.12 5.76
CA GLY A 89 27.72 10.56 5.51
C GLY A 89 27.26 11.33 6.73
N ARG A 90 26.18 10.87 7.40
CA ARG A 90 25.68 11.49 8.64
C ARG A 90 26.71 11.45 9.77
N GLY A 91 27.44 10.34 9.91
CA GLY A 91 28.50 10.19 10.91
C GLY A 91 29.69 11.16 10.72
N LEU A 92 29.93 11.65 9.50
CA LEU A 92 31.04 12.54 9.17
C LEU A 92 30.72 14.04 9.39
N ILE A 93 29.44 14.42 9.44
CA ILE A 93 28.98 15.82 9.51
C ILE A 93 29.68 16.60 10.61
N GLN A 94 29.67 16.09 11.84
CA GLN A 94 30.21 16.83 12.99
C GLN A 94 31.72 17.04 12.89
N ALA A 95 32.46 16.04 12.40
CA ALA A 95 33.92 16.12 12.26
C ALA A 95 34.33 17.13 11.18
N ILE A 96 33.63 17.12 10.05
CA ILE A 96 33.84 18.06 8.95
C ILE A 96 33.48 19.48 9.37
N HIS A 97 32.30 19.67 9.99
CA HIS A 97 31.87 20.98 10.49
C HIS A 97 32.89 21.58 11.47
N ASN A 98 33.44 20.76 12.37
CA ASN A 98 34.47 21.21 13.30
C ASN A 98 35.77 21.62 12.60
N SER A 99 36.17 20.89 11.55
CA SER A 99 37.37 21.22 10.75
C SER A 99 37.19 22.50 9.94
N ILE A 100 36.02 22.69 9.32
CA ILE A 100 35.66 23.91 8.58
C ILE A 100 35.68 25.12 9.51
N LYS A 101 35.09 25.00 10.70
CA LYS A 101 35.09 26.09 11.70
C LYS A 101 36.49 26.51 12.13
N LYS A 102 37.44 25.58 12.14
CA LYS A 102 38.85 25.84 12.47
C LYS A 102 39.68 26.28 11.26
N GLN A 103 39.13 26.17 10.05
CA GLN A 103 39.83 26.42 8.80
C GLN A 103 41.16 25.64 8.72
N GLU A 104 41.13 24.37 9.13
CA GLU A 104 42.33 23.53 9.21
C GLU A 104 42.34 22.47 8.11
N LEU A 105 43.29 22.59 7.18
CA LEU A 105 43.57 21.53 6.20
C LEU A 105 44.49 20.48 6.81
N SER A 106 43.95 19.30 7.07
CA SER A 106 44.70 18.14 7.54
C SER A 106 44.45 16.94 6.63
N PRO A 107 45.35 15.94 6.59
CA PRO A 107 45.10 14.69 5.87
C PRO A 107 43.79 14.01 6.31
N SER A 108 43.47 14.08 7.60
CA SER A 108 42.20 13.60 8.16
C SER A 108 41.00 14.31 7.54
N PHE A 109 41.06 15.64 7.45
CA PHE A 109 39.98 16.43 6.84
C PHE A 109 39.76 16.03 5.38
N PHE A 110 40.82 15.91 4.58
CA PHE A 110 40.69 15.50 3.18
C PHE A 110 40.08 14.11 3.01
N GLN A 111 40.48 13.15 3.85
CA GLN A 111 39.91 11.81 3.82
C GLN A 111 38.41 11.84 4.17
N GLN A 112 38.03 12.51 5.26
CA GLN A 112 36.64 12.62 5.70
C GLN A 112 35.79 13.37 4.68
N TRP A 113 36.30 14.47 4.14
CA TRP A 113 35.63 15.27 3.12
C TRP A 113 35.40 14.48 1.83
N GLY A 114 36.40 13.73 1.37
CA GLY A 114 36.29 12.86 0.19
C GLY A 114 35.21 11.79 0.38
N MET A 115 35.24 11.07 1.51
CA MET A 115 34.23 10.06 1.84
C MET A 115 32.82 10.66 1.95
N PHE A 116 32.70 11.84 2.54
CA PHE A 116 31.42 12.55 2.66
C PHE A 116 30.85 12.93 1.28
N CYS A 117 31.70 13.47 0.40
CA CYS A 117 31.31 13.79 -0.97
C CYS A 117 30.92 12.54 -1.77
N GLU A 118 31.64 11.43 -1.61
CA GLU A 118 31.31 10.15 -2.23
C GLU A 118 29.94 9.65 -1.77
N CYS A 119 29.69 9.62 -0.46
CA CYS A 119 28.40 9.24 0.10
C CYS A 119 27.28 10.14 -0.43
N ALA A 120 27.50 11.45 -0.49
CA ALA A 120 26.51 12.40 -0.99
C ALA A 120 26.26 12.21 -2.50
N GLY A 121 27.29 11.82 -3.25
CA GLY A 121 27.17 11.41 -4.66
C GLY A 121 26.25 10.20 -4.83
N VAL A 122 26.40 9.17 -3.99
CA VAL A 122 25.52 7.99 -4.00
C VAL A 122 24.08 8.39 -3.68
N VAL A 123 23.87 9.16 -2.62
CA VAL A 123 22.52 9.60 -2.20
C VAL A 123 21.86 10.50 -3.24
N SER A 124 22.58 11.48 -3.77
CA SER A 124 22.06 12.38 -4.81
C SER A 124 21.75 11.64 -6.12
N SER A 125 22.55 10.65 -6.49
CA SER A 125 22.25 9.78 -7.63
C SER A 125 20.92 9.06 -7.44
N ALA A 126 20.68 8.47 -6.26
CA ALA A 126 19.41 7.83 -5.94
C ALA A 126 18.24 8.83 -5.92
N TYR A 127 18.45 10.05 -5.42
CA TYR A 127 17.45 11.12 -5.40
C TYR A 127 16.99 11.56 -6.80
N PHE A 128 17.93 11.74 -7.73
CA PHE A 128 17.62 12.22 -9.08
C PHE A 128 17.24 11.11 -10.06
N ALA A 129 17.51 9.87 -9.71
CA ALA A 129 17.28 8.78 -10.63
C ALA A 129 15.78 8.53 -10.82
N GLN A 130 15.38 8.46 -12.09
CA GLN A 130 14.00 8.29 -12.50
C GLN A 130 13.70 6.82 -12.73
N GLY A 131 12.53 6.37 -12.29
CA GLY A 131 12.07 5.00 -12.54
C GLY A 131 11.07 4.55 -11.50
N HIS A 132 10.00 3.90 -11.95
CA HIS A 132 8.95 3.39 -11.08
C HIS A 132 8.79 1.88 -11.32
N ASP A 133 9.57 1.07 -10.61
CA ASP A 133 9.60 -0.39 -10.75
C ASP A 133 8.72 -1.14 -9.72
N VAL A 134 8.03 -0.38 -8.85
CA VAL A 134 7.04 -0.89 -7.89
C VAL A 134 5.60 -0.91 -8.42
N VAL A 135 5.35 -0.41 -9.65
CA VAL A 135 3.99 -0.34 -10.23
C VAL A 135 3.31 -1.71 -10.24
N GLN A 136 4.04 -2.76 -10.61
CA GLN A 136 3.47 -4.11 -10.69
C GLN A 136 3.02 -4.62 -9.31
N ASP A 137 3.78 -4.33 -8.26
CA ASP A 137 3.42 -4.72 -6.88
C ASP A 137 2.20 -3.94 -6.40
N GLN A 138 2.17 -2.62 -6.65
CA GLN A 138 1.01 -1.78 -6.35
C GLN A 138 -0.25 -2.27 -7.07
N GLN A 139 -0.13 -2.59 -8.36
CA GLN A 139 -1.24 -3.14 -9.16
C GLN A 139 -1.69 -4.51 -8.65
N ALA A 140 -0.76 -5.38 -8.26
CA ALA A 140 -1.09 -6.68 -7.68
C ALA A 140 -1.87 -6.52 -6.37
N ILE A 141 -1.49 -5.58 -5.51
CA ILE A 141 -2.20 -5.30 -4.24
C ILE A 141 -3.55 -4.65 -4.51
N ALA A 142 -3.62 -3.67 -5.40
CA ALA A 142 -4.89 -3.06 -5.81
C ALA A 142 -5.83 -4.11 -6.43
N GLY A 143 -5.27 -5.05 -7.21
CA GLY A 143 -5.96 -6.20 -7.75
C GLY A 143 -6.48 -7.14 -6.66
N ARG A 144 -5.66 -7.48 -5.66
CA ARG A 144 -6.08 -8.29 -4.50
C ARG A 144 -7.17 -7.60 -3.68
N LYS A 145 -7.07 -6.29 -3.43
CA LYS A 145 -8.11 -5.51 -2.73
C LYS A 145 -9.43 -5.45 -3.50
N LYS A 146 -9.37 -5.45 -4.84
CA LYS A 146 -10.56 -5.49 -5.72
C LYS A 146 -11.05 -6.93 -6.00
N SER A 147 -10.23 -7.93 -5.71
CA SER A 147 -10.55 -9.31 -6.02
C SER A 147 -11.68 -9.80 -5.13
N LYS A 148 -12.71 -10.38 -5.75
CA LYS A 148 -13.79 -11.09 -5.05
C LYS A 148 -13.35 -12.45 -4.51
N ASP A 149 -12.06 -12.79 -4.60
CA ASP A 149 -11.54 -14.09 -4.21
C ASP A 149 -11.81 -14.47 -2.75
N PRO A 150 -11.69 -13.58 -1.74
CA PRO A 150 -12.05 -13.96 -0.36
C PRO A 150 -13.53 -14.34 -0.22
N GLN A 151 -14.39 -13.62 -0.94
CA GLN A 151 -15.83 -13.84 -0.92
C GLN A 151 -16.22 -15.12 -1.67
N LEU A 152 -15.55 -15.40 -2.80
CA LEU A 152 -15.70 -16.64 -3.56
C LEU A 152 -15.15 -17.85 -2.80
N LYS A 153 -13.98 -17.73 -2.16
CA LYS A 153 -13.39 -18.78 -1.31
C LYS A 153 -14.28 -19.11 -0.12
N TRP A 154 -14.80 -18.08 0.56
CA TRP A 154 -15.77 -18.28 1.63
C TRP A 154 -17.02 -19.00 1.13
N TYR A 155 -17.59 -18.56 0.01
CA TYR A 155 -18.78 -19.19 -0.57
C TYR A 155 -18.52 -20.67 -0.94
N LEU A 156 -17.38 -20.97 -1.56
CA LEU A 156 -17.00 -22.33 -1.92
C LEU A 156 -16.78 -23.21 -0.69
N HIS A 157 -16.14 -22.68 0.35
CA HIS A 157 -15.95 -23.40 1.62
C HIS A 157 -17.29 -23.68 2.31
N PHE A 158 -18.14 -22.66 2.41
CA PHE A 158 -19.50 -22.78 2.97
C PHE A 158 -20.33 -23.82 2.21
N LYS A 159 -20.28 -23.79 0.88
CA LYS A 159 -20.95 -24.77 0.02
C LYS A 159 -20.37 -26.18 0.20
N ALA A 160 -19.05 -26.32 0.25
CA ALA A 160 -18.39 -27.61 0.43
C ALA A 160 -18.74 -28.25 1.77
N LYS A 161 -18.75 -27.45 2.85
CA LYS A 161 -19.13 -27.91 4.19
C LYS A 161 -20.58 -28.37 4.24
N LEU A 162 -21.51 -27.57 3.74
CA LEU A 162 -22.92 -27.98 3.64
C LEU A 162 -23.13 -29.18 2.71
N SER A 163 -22.30 -29.36 1.67
CA SER A 163 -22.42 -30.53 0.81
C SER A 163 -21.83 -31.81 1.45
N ALA A 164 -20.89 -31.67 2.40
CA ALA A 164 -20.31 -32.78 3.14
C ALA A 164 -21.21 -33.25 4.30
N ASP A 165 -21.94 -32.31 4.92
CA ASP A 165 -22.81 -32.59 6.06
C ASP A 165 -24.19 -33.17 5.63
N TYR A 166 -24.58 -33.04 4.36
CA TYR A 166 -25.86 -33.53 3.83
C TYR A 166 -25.67 -34.80 2.99
N GLU A 167 -26.05 -35.96 3.53
CA GLU A 167 -26.04 -37.26 2.82
C GLU A 167 -27.01 -37.30 1.61
N HIS A 168 -27.94 -36.34 1.51
CA HIS A 168 -29.06 -36.36 0.57
C HIS A 168 -28.87 -35.53 -0.72
N GLY A 169 -27.64 -35.07 -0.98
CA GLY A 169 -27.23 -34.65 -2.33
C GLY A 169 -27.33 -33.15 -2.63
N VAL A 170 -26.71 -32.78 -3.76
CA VAL A 170 -26.35 -31.40 -4.13
C VAL A 170 -27.54 -30.42 -4.15
N LYS A 171 -28.76 -30.88 -4.45
CA LYS A 171 -29.95 -30.01 -4.56
C LYS A 171 -30.39 -29.45 -3.21
N GLU A 172 -30.29 -30.23 -2.14
CA GLU A 172 -30.75 -29.84 -0.81
C GLU A 172 -29.76 -28.89 -0.14
N ALA A 173 -28.45 -29.19 -0.26
CA ALA A 173 -27.38 -28.28 0.16
C ALA A 173 -27.51 -26.89 -0.50
N ASN A 174 -27.87 -26.85 -1.79
CA ASN A 174 -28.09 -25.58 -2.50
C ASN A 174 -29.30 -24.79 -1.98
N SER A 175 -30.39 -25.49 -1.59
CA SER A 175 -31.58 -24.86 -0.99
C SER A 175 -31.24 -24.22 0.37
N GLU A 176 -30.47 -24.92 1.19
CA GLU A 176 -30.04 -24.43 2.51
C GLU A 176 -29.09 -23.24 2.40
N ILE A 177 -28.18 -23.24 1.42
CA ILE A 177 -27.32 -22.10 1.11
C ILE A 177 -28.16 -20.85 0.80
N LEU A 178 -29.22 -21.01 -0.02
CA LEU A 178 -30.10 -19.89 -0.37
C LEU A 178 -30.92 -19.40 0.84
N LYS A 179 -31.32 -20.28 1.75
CA LYS A 179 -31.99 -19.89 3.01
C LYS A 179 -31.08 -19.05 3.89
N VAL A 180 -29.83 -19.48 4.10
CA VAL A 180 -28.86 -18.72 4.92
C VAL A 180 -28.57 -17.35 4.28
N ILE A 181 -28.41 -17.28 2.96
CA ILE A 181 -28.24 -16.00 2.26
C ILE A 181 -29.49 -15.11 2.43
N ALA A 182 -30.70 -15.68 2.38
CA ALA A 182 -31.93 -14.93 2.61
C ALA A 182 -32.01 -14.37 4.03
N MET A 183 -31.65 -15.17 5.05
CA MET A 183 -31.62 -14.74 6.45
C MET A 183 -30.61 -13.61 6.68
N ILE A 184 -29.46 -13.65 6.00
CA ILE A 184 -28.48 -12.54 6.02
C ILE A 184 -29.09 -11.28 5.39
N LEU A 185 -29.79 -11.42 4.26
CA LEU A 185 -30.40 -10.28 3.57
C LEU A 185 -31.61 -9.67 4.30
N THR A 186 -32.35 -10.47 5.09
CA THR A 186 -33.45 -10.00 5.94
C THR A 186 -32.97 -9.44 7.28
N GLY A 187 -31.69 -9.62 7.62
CA GLY A 187 -31.09 -9.18 8.89
C GLY A 187 -31.41 -10.10 10.07
N GLU A 188 -31.88 -11.32 9.81
CA GLU A 188 -32.07 -12.36 10.84
C GLU A 188 -30.73 -12.91 11.33
N ILE A 189 -29.70 -12.82 10.49
CA ILE A 189 -28.34 -13.26 10.75
C ILE A 189 -27.38 -12.14 10.34
N GLU A 190 -26.39 -11.85 11.19
CA GLU A 190 -25.32 -10.91 10.82
C GLU A 190 -24.42 -11.51 9.74
N PRO A 191 -24.10 -10.75 8.67
CA PRO A 191 -23.13 -11.20 7.69
C PRO A 191 -21.75 -11.36 8.36
N PRO A 192 -20.87 -12.24 7.83
CA PRO A 192 -19.48 -12.27 8.25
C PRO A 192 -18.85 -10.88 8.15
N GLU A 193 -18.00 -10.50 9.12
CA GLU A 193 -17.50 -9.13 9.36
C GLU A 193 -16.91 -8.41 8.13
N LEU A 194 -16.55 -9.14 7.07
CA LEU A 194 -15.90 -8.64 5.86
C LEU A 194 -16.81 -8.57 4.62
N PHE A 195 -18.08 -8.98 4.71
CA PHE A 195 -18.97 -9.05 3.55
C PHE A 195 -20.16 -8.10 3.66
N SER A 196 -20.36 -7.28 2.61
CA SER A 196 -21.47 -6.34 2.57
C SER A 196 -22.78 -7.01 2.13
N HIS A 197 -23.91 -6.50 2.63
CA HIS A 197 -25.24 -6.90 2.15
C HIS A 197 -25.39 -6.76 0.63
N ALA A 198 -24.72 -5.76 0.02
CA ALA A 198 -24.72 -5.55 -1.42
C ALA A 198 -24.09 -6.73 -2.19
N TRP A 199 -23.05 -7.36 -1.62
CA TRP A 199 -22.44 -8.54 -2.20
C TRP A 199 -23.38 -9.74 -2.21
N PHE A 200 -24.08 -10.01 -1.09
CA PHE A 200 -25.10 -11.08 -1.02
C PHE A 200 -26.26 -10.85 -1.99
N LYS A 201 -26.71 -9.59 -2.15
CA LYS A 201 -27.73 -9.24 -3.15
C LYS A 201 -27.24 -9.54 -4.57
N ALA A 202 -25.99 -9.20 -4.89
CA ALA A 202 -25.39 -9.48 -6.18
C ALA A 202 -25.24 -10.99 -6.43
N LEU A 203 -24.97 -11.78 -5.39
CA LEU A 203 -24.85 -13.25 -5.46
C LEU A 203 -26.16 -13.91 -5.92
N VAL A 204 -27.29 -13.49 -5.34
CA VAL A 204 -28.63 -13.98 -5.70
C VAL A 204 -29.09 -13.46 -7.07
N SER A 205 -28.66 -12.25 -7.43
CA SER A 205 -29.04 -11.61 -8.69
C SER A 205 -28.25 -12.11 -9.91
N ASN A 206 -27.14 -12.82 -9.71
CA ASN A 206 -26.28 -13.27 -10.80
C ASN A 206 -26.81 -14.57 -11.44
N ARG A 207 -27.09 -14.54 -12.75
CA ARG A 207 -27.66 -15.67 -13.50
C ARG A 207 -26.78 -16.93 -13.50
N SER A 208 -25.46 -16.81 -13.35
CA SER A 208 -24.56 -17.96 -13.24
C SER A 208 -24.70 -18.73 -11.92
N PHE A 209 -25.32 -18.12 -10.90
CA PHE A 209 -25.73 -18.79 -9.66
C PHE A 209 -27.14 -19.37 -9.72
N GLN A 210 -27.92 -19.09 -10.78
CA GLN A 210 -29.25 -19.67 -10.98
C GLN A 210 -29.20 -21.15 -11.39
N GLY A 211 -28.02 -21.73 -11.65
CA GLY A 211 -27.85 -23.18 -11.75
C GLY A 211 -28.12 -23.94 -10.43
N LEU A 212 -28.32 -23.21 -9.33
CA LEU A 212 -28.84 -23.70 -8.05
C LEU A 212 -30.37 -23.78 -8.01
N SER A 213 -31.07 -23.35 -9.07
CA SER A 213 -32.52 -23.52 -9.17
C SER A 213 -32.84 -25.00 -9.25
N VAL A 214 -33.61 -25.49 -8.29
CA VAL A 214 -34.19 -26.82 -8.29
C VAL A 214 -35.01 -26.99 -9.57
N THR A 215 -34.44 -27.65 -10.58
CA THR A 215 -35.23 -28.19 -11.67
C THR A 215 -36.04 -29.34 -11.10
N GLY A 216 -37.33 -29.09 -10.91
CA GLY A 216 -38.35 -30.07 -10.55
C GLY A 216 -39.01 -29.84 -9.19
N SER A 217 -39.87 -28.82 -9.09
CA SER A 217 -41.20 -28.95 -8.48
C SER A 217 -41.94 -27.62 -8.67
N SER A 218 -43.06 -27.67 -9.38
CA SER A 218 -43.85 -26.52 -9.84
C SER A 218 -44.64 -25.80 -8.74
N ASP A 219 -44.45 -26.12 -7.45
CA ASP A 219 -45.28 -25.56 -6.36
C ASP A 219 -44.52 -24.71 -5.33
N HIS A 220 -43.21 -24.55 -5.49
CA HIS A 220 -42.41 -23.64 -4.67
C HIS A 220 -41.47 -22.78 -5.53
N GLU A 221 -42.02 -22.04 -6.48
CA GLU A 221 -41.50 -20.69 -6.75
C GLU A 221 -41.65 -19.87 -5.47
N LEU A 222 -40.69 -20.04 -4.54
CA LEU A 222 -40.48 -19.10 -3.46
C LEU A 222 -40.35 -17.73 -4.11
N LYS A 223 -41.34 -16.89 -3.80
CA LYS A 223 -41.55 -15.53 -4.28
C LYS A 223 -40.40 -14.58 -3.88
N PHE A 224 -39.15 -14.90 -4.23
CA PHE A 224 -37.98 -14.04 -4.03
C PHE A 224 -38.14 -12.71 -4.76
N SER A 225 -38.83 -12.73 -5.91
CA SER A 225 -39.18 -11.52 -6.67
C SER A 225 -40.05 -10.54 -5.84
N SER A 226 -40.84 -11.03 -4.88
CA SER A 226 -41.78 -10.20 -4.11
C SER A 226 -41.21 -9.63 -2.80
N VAL A 227 -40.14 -10.22 -2.27
CA VAL A 227 -39.47 -9.75 -1.05
C VAL A 227 -38.57 -8.55 -1.36
N ILE A 228 -37.96 -8.52 -2.56
CA ILE A 228 -37.06 -7.43 -2.97
C ILE A 228 -37.85 -6.15 -3.32
N THR A 229 -39.11 -6.25 -3.78
CA THR A 229 -39.90 -5.06 -4.15
C THR A 229 -40.66 -4.41 -2.98
N LYS A 230 -40.83 -5.09 -1.84
CA LYS A 230 -41.66 -4.54 -0.75
C LYS A 230 -40.90 -3.72 0.29
N ASN A 231 -39.57 -3.67 0.25
CA ASN A 231 -38.78 -3.03 1.33
C ASN A 231 -38.20 -1.64 0.97
N THR A 232 -38.88 -0.88 0.11
CA THR A 232 -38.58 0.56 -0.11
C THR A 232 -39.62 1.50 0.47
N ASN A 233 -40.66 1.01 1.17
CA ASN A 233 -41.64 1.88 1.81
C ASN A 233 -42.27 1.21 3.04
N THR A 234 -41.67 1.39 4.22
CA THR A 234 -42.45 1.57 5.45
C THR A 234 -41.62 2.18 6.56
N LYS A 235 -42.11 3.31 7.07
CA LYS A 235 -41.69 3.99 8.29
C LYS A 235 -41.81 3.07 9.50
N LYS A 236 -40.90 3.31 10.47
CA LYS A 236 -40.93 2.91 11.89
C LYS A 236 -42.30 2.44 12.41
N ASN A 237 -42.39 1.20 12.90
CA ASN A 237 -43.37 0.84 13.93
C ASN A 237 -42.84 -0.30 14.83
N PRO A 238 -42.67 -0.08 16.16
CA PRO A 238 -42.16 -1.09 17.07
C PRO A 238 -43.32 -1.81 17.76
N ARG A 239 -43.94 -2.80 17.10
CA ARG A 239 -44.87 -3.73 17.77
C ARG A 239 -45.21 -4.93 16.88
N ALA A 240 -44.35 -5.93 16.92
CA ALA A 240 -44.68 -7.31 16.59
C ALA A 240 -43.72 -8.23 17.38
N LYS A 241 -43.79 -8.15 18.71
CA LYS A 241 -43.31 -9.23 19.58
C LYS A 241 -44.49 -10.17 19.79
N ASN A 242 -44.24 -11.46 19.60
CA ASN A 242 -45.15 -12.58 19.84
C ASN A 242 -46.16 -12.84 18.72
N LEU A 243 -45.74 -13.59 17.71
CA LEU A 243 -46.43 -14.79 17.23
C LEU A 243 -45.44 -15.52 16.29
N PHE A 244 -45.42 -16.85 16.34
CA PHE A 244 -44.43 -17.78 15.75
C PHE A 244 -43.22 -18.11 16.63
N LEU A 245 -43.54 -18.67 17.81
CA LEU A 245 -42.72 -19.70 18.44
C LEU A 245 -43.42 -21.04 18.18
N GLU A 246 -43.15 -21.64 17.02
CA GLU A 246 -43.24 -23.08 16.85
C GLU A 246 -41.92 -23.58 16.26
N LYS A 247 -41.44 -24.65 16.87
CA LYS A 247 -40.07 -25.17 16.84
C LYS A 247 -39.68 -25.61 15.44
N SER A 248 -38.61 -25.04 14.90
CA SER A 248 -37.70 -25.76 13.98
C SER A 248 -36.47 -26.17 14.77
N SER A 249 -36.52 -27.39 15.27
CA SER A 249 -35.42 -28.10 15.91
C SER A 249 -34.40 -28.47 14.85
N ASN A 250 -33.43 -27.60 14.58
CA ASN A 250 -32.10 -27.92 14.04
C ASN A 250 -31.29 -26.63 14.09
N GLY A 251 -30.51 -26.47 15.16
CA GLY A 251 -29.63 -25.33 15.33
C GLY A 251 -28.53 -25.36 14.28
N ILE A 252 -28.77 -24.72 13.13
CA ILE A 252 -27.72 -24.45 12.13
C ILE A 252 -26.80 -23.41 12.75
N GLN A 253 -25.72 -23.86 13.39
CA GLN A 253 -24.61 -22.97 13.71
C GLN A 253 -23.92 -22.60 12.40
N ILE A 254 -23.93 -21.31 12.06
CA ILE A 254 -23.05 -20.82 11.01
C ILE A 254 -21.62 -21.09 11.48
N PRO A 255 -20.80 -21.79 10.68
CA PRO A 255 -19.41 -21.98 11.01
C PRO A 255 -18.75 -20.61 11.20
N SER A 256 -18.23 -20.33 12.40
CA SER A 256 -17.29 -19.22 12.55
C SER A 256 -16.03 -19.62 11.79
N VAL A 257 -15.86 -19.07 10.60
CA VAL A 257 -14.61 -19.22 9.85
C VAL A 257 -13.64 -18.21 10.44
N ASP A 258 -12.59 -18.69 11.10
CA ASP A 258 -11.46 -17.83 11.47
C ASP A 258 -10.75 -17.44 10.16
N LEU A 259 -10.97 -16.20 9.75
CA LEU A 259 -10.47 -15.70 8.48
C LEU A 259 -8.95 -15.44 8.52
N LYS A 260 -8.30 -15.58 9.69
CA LYS A 260 -6.84 -15.46 9.84
C LYS A 260 -6.06 -16.49 9.02
N ASP A 261 -6.66 -17.63 8.68
CA ASP A 261 -6.03 -18.64 7.81
C ASP A 261 -6.05 -18.26 6.31
N TYR A 262 -6.67 -17.12 5.97
CA TYR A 262 -6.90 -16.71 4.58
C TYR A 262 -6.30 -15.34 4.22
N TYR A 263 -5.58 -14.70 5.15
CA TYR A 263 -4.89 -13.41 4.97
C TYR A 263 -3.36 -13.56 5.02
#